data_AF-A0A8S3R967-F1
#
_entry.id   AF-A0A8S3R967-F1
#
_cell.length_a   1.000
_cell.length_b   1.000
_cell.length_c   1.000
_cell.angle_alpha   90.00
_cell.angle_beta   90.00
_cell.angle_gamma   90.00
#
_symmetry.space_group_name_H-M   'P 1'
#
loop_
_entity.id
_entity.type
_entity.pdbx_description
1 polymer ?
#
loop_
_entity_poly.entity_id
_entity_poly.type
_entity_poly.pdbx_seq_one_letter_code
_entity_poly.pdbx_strand_id
1 'polypeptide(L)'
;MFNAIAEAQSEWRSVDYVVINVLDGSTFQSKFQCCIFGRNRSNMHRSEVSVKDIFQHRFMQPELTAKQYMCQVKNITFKPIHIGLVENGVSCDPCVTVTTIIYPLVVEHGAGICAKIAFDYLNHTNLIEWFEYQIMMEVDTVVVMLHYLNDEALKVFQYYQRKGLLTILPYPLKLPGKTDRGFESTSWQFEQSDHDEQIAVYTCQEFLQGYELVAIIDFDEYIVQDTFKSYKTMLKTELLPLYPQAAAFTFNVSFFITDWGVSGLEPLLTSQYVKRTNPRYERYKNMYIPKRTQYVNTHEVQAKSGYTRYI
;
A
#
# COMPACT_ATOMS: atom_id res chain seq x y z
N MET A 1 -6.30 -13.75 6.17
CA MET A 1 -5.32 -12.74 6.62
C MET A 1 -4.28 -12.55 5.53
N PHE A 2 -3.98 -11.32 5.13
CA PHE A 2 -3.00 -11.05 4.06
C PHE A 2 -1.62 -10.79 4.63
N ASN A 3 -1.54 -9.95 5.66
CA ASN A 3 -0.30 -9.63 6.34
C ASN A 3 -0.60 -9.10 7.75
N ALA A 4 0.47 -9.06 8.54
CA ALA A 4 0.50 -8.39 9.82
C ALA A 4 1.75 -7.52 9.89
N ILE A 5 1.58 -6.25 10.20
CA ILE A 5 2.63 -5.24 10.13
C ILE A 5 2.66 -4.51 11.48
N ALA A 6 3.80 -4.55 12.15
CA ALA A 6 4.04 -3.80 13.38
C ALA A 6 4.07 -2.30 13.09
N GLU A 7 3.71 -1.48 14.08
CA GLU A 7 3.99 -0.04 14.04
C GLU A 7 5.48 0.21 13.74
N ALA A 8 5.79 1.19 12.88
CA ALA A 8 7.18 1.53 12.57
C ALA A 8 7.83 2.21 13.77
N GLN A 9 8.82 1.53 14.32
CA GLN A 9 9.60 1.99 15.46
C GLN A 9 11.06 1.61 15.23
N SER A 10 11.99 2.37 15.81
CA SER A 10 13.42 2.04 15.74
C SER A 10 13.74 0.74 16.49
N GLU A 11 12.98 0.43 17.54
CA GLU A 11 13.11 -0.78 18.34
C GLU A 11 11.78 -1.49 18.50
N TRP A 12 11.79 -2.82 18.44
CA TRP A 12 10.57 -3.62 18.59
C TRP A 12 9.90 -3.43 19.95
N ARG A 13 10.66 -3.10 21.01
CA ARG A 13 10.13 -2.87 22.37
C ARG A 13 9.25 -1.63 22.45
N SER A 14 9.41 -0.72 21.52
CA SER A 14 8.62 0.51 21.42
C SER A 14 7.37 0.33 20.58
N VAL A 15 7.15 -0.84 19.97
CA VAL A 15 5.95 -1.14 19.19
C VAL A 15 4.77 -1.30 20.14
N ASP A 16 3.78 -0.43 20.01
CA ASP A 16 2.57 -0.50 20.83
C ASP A 16 1.54 -1.46 20.23
N TYR A 17 1.48 -1.55 18.89
CA TYR A 17 0.49 -2.35 18.18
C TYR A 17 1.00 -3.03 16.90
N VAL A 18 0.30 -4.09 16.52
CA VAL A 18 0.44 -4.75 15.21
C VAL A 18 -0.89 -4.62 14.47
N VAL A 19 -0.83 -4.14 13.23
CA VAL A 19 -1.99 -4.03 12.35
C VAL A 19 -2.07 -5.28 11.47
N ILE A 20 -3.25 -5.89 11.42
CA ILE A 20 -3.56 -7.04 10.59
C ILE A 20 -4.50 -6.60 9.48
N ASN A 21 -4.08 -6.81 8.23
CA ASN A 21 -4.88 -6.54 7.05
C ASN A 21 -5.61 -7.83 6.63
N VAL A 22 -6.95 -7.80 6.62
CA VAL A 22 -7.79 -8.94 6.27
C VAL A 22 -8.92 -8.58 5.31
N LEU A 23 -9.33 -9.57 4.51
CA LEU A 23 -10.67 -9.61 3.93
C LEU A 23 -11.56 -10.41 4.89
N ASP A 24 -12.65 -9.80 5.35
CA ASP A 24 -13.50 -10.35 6.39
C ASP A 24 -14.98 -10.11 6.10
N GLY A 25 -15.77 -11.19 6.15
CA GLY A 25 -17.22 -11.20 5.95
C GLY A 25 -18.03 -11.06 7.24
N SER A 26 -17.38 -10.93 8.40
CA SER A 26 -18.10 -10.71 9.66
C SER A 26 -18.81 -9.35 9.68
N THR A 27 -19.88 -9.24 10.45
CA THR A 27 -20.53 -7.96 10.73
C THR A 27 -19.68 -7.08 11.66
N PHE A 28 -20.06 -5.81 11.83
CA PHE A 28 -19.32 -4.77 12.56
C PHE A 28 -18.97 -5.09 14.03
N GLN A 29 -19.62 -6.08 14.66
CA GLN A 29 -19.29 -6.54 16.01
C GLN A 29 -18.25 -7.66 15.96
N SER A 30 -17.00 -7.30 15.71
CA SER A 30 -15.90 -8.27 15.59
C SER A 30 -15.68 -9.00 16.92
N LYS A 31 -15.86 -10.32 16.94
CA LYS A 31 -15.56 -11.20 18.09
C LYS A 31 -14.20 -11.86 17.90
N PHE A 32 -13.15 -11.08 17.59
CA PHE A 32 -11.82 -11.64 17.39
C PHE A 32 -10.88 -11.28 18.55
N GLN A 33 -9.88 -12.12 18.77
CA GLN A 33 -8.72 -11.91 19.62
C GLN A 33 -7.44 -12.21 18.83
N CYS A 34 -6.35 -11.56 19.20
CA CYS A 34 -5.04 -11.81 18.60
C CYS A 34 -4.27 -12.83 19.41
N CYS A 35 -3.70 -13.82 18.72
CA CYS A 35 -2.76 -14.77 19.27
C CYS A 35 -1.35 -14.38 18.81
N ILE A 36 -0.56 -13.79 19.69
CA ILE A 36 0.78 -13.26 19.39
C ILE A 36 1.82 -14.24 19.89
N PHE A 37 2.76 -14.63 19.04
CA PHE A 37 3.77 -15.65 19.33
C PHE A 37 5.19 -15.11 19.15
N GLY A 38 6.08 -15.53 20.05
CA GLY A 38 7.51 -15.25 19.96
C GLY A 38 8.26 -16.22 19.04
N ARG A 39 9.59 -16.17 19.10
CA ARG A 39 10.47 -17.10 18.37
C ARG A 39 10.13 -18.55 18.72
N ASN A 40 10.13 -19.44 17.73
CA ASN A 40 9.79 -20.87 17.87
C ASN A 40 8.39 -21.13 18.45
N ARG A 41 7.51 -20.11 18.48
CA ARG A 41 6.14 -20.21 19.02
C ARG A 41 6.07 -20.67 20.48
N SER A 42 7.15 -20.52 21.25
CA SER A 42 7.25 -20.99 22.64
C SER A 42 6.60 -20.03 23.65
N ASN A 43 6.64 -18.73 23.35
CA ASN A 43 5.97 -17.70 24.13
C ASN A 43 4.70 -17.25 23.40
N MET A 44 3.62 -17.04 24.15
CA MET A 44 2.33 -16.64 23.62
C MET A 44 1.75 -15.51 24.46
N HIS A 45 1.13 -14.54 23.80
CA HIS A 45 0.35 -13.47 24.41
C HIS A 45 -1.00 -13.36 23.69
N ARG A 46 -2.07 -13.14 24.45
CA ARG A 46 -3.41 -12.87 23.92
C ARG A 46 -3.72 -11.40 24.08
N SER A 47 -4.27 -10.81 23.04
CA SER A 47 -4.61 -9.39 23.02
C SER A 47 -6.00 -9.19 22.43
N GLU A 48 -6.75 -8.24 22.99
CA GLU A 48 -8.02 -7.82 22.41
C GLU A 48 -7.78 -7.14 21.06
N VAL A 49 -8.73 -7.36 20.14
CA VAL A 49 -8.72 -6.74 18.82
C VAL A 49 -9.54 -5.47 18.86
N SER A 50 -8.97 -4.39 18.32
CA SER A 50 -9.73 -3.19 17.95
C SER A 50 -9.82 -3.07 16.43
N VAL A 51 -10.95 -2.56 15.92
CA VAL A 51 -11.07 -2.22 14.51
C VAL A 51 -10.34 -0.90 14.28
N LYS A 52 -9.32 -0.91 13.42
CA LYS A 52 -8.61 0.31 13.00
C LYS A 52 -9.36 0.99 11.87
N ASP A 53 -9.77 0.21 10.87
CA ASP A 53 -10.48 0.73 9.71
C ASP A 53 -11.32 -0.34 9.01
N ILE A 54 -12.38 0.11 8.31
CA ILE A 54 -13.27 -0.70 7.49
C ILE A 54 -13.46 0.06 6.17
N PHE A 55 -13.01 -0.53 5.07
CA PHE A 55 -13.27 0.07 3.77
C PHE A 55 -14.78 0.03 3.47
N GLN A 56 -15.37 1.20 3.23
CA GLN A 56 -16.77 1.33 2.88
C GLN A 56 -16.91 1.90 1.48
N HIS A 57 -17.36 1.07 0.54
CA HIS A 57 -17.76 1.55 -0.77
C HIS A 57 -19.26 1.89 -0.77
N ARG A 58 -19.64 3.12 -1.13
CA ARG A 58 -21.00 3.65 -0.92
C ARG A 58 -22.11 2.92 -1.68
N PHE A 59 -21.76 2.12 -2.68
CA PHE A 59 -22.71 1.54 -3.64
C PHE A 59 -22.71 0.02 -3.70
N MET A 60 -21.89 -0.66 -2.89
CA MET A 60 -21.65 -2.10 -3.05
C MET A 60 -21.72 -2.85 -1.72
N GLN A 61 -22.20 -4.09 -1.74
CA GLN A 61 -22.29 -4.97 -0.57
C GLN A 61 -21.40 -6.19 -0.81
N PRO A 62 -20.08 -6.06 -0.61
CA PRO A 62 -19.16 -7.15 -0.89
C PRO A 62 -19.41 -8.34 0.04
N GLU A 63 -19.05 -9.54 -0.40
CA GLU A 63 -19.04 -10.73 0.46
C GLU A 63 -18.00 -10.58 1.57
N LEU A 64 -16.80 -10.09 1.21
CA LEU A 64 -15.72 -9.83 2.15
C LEU A 64 -15.30 -8.37 2.08
N THR A 65 -15.26 -7.72 3.23
CA THR A 65 -14.80 -6.33 3.34
C THR A 65 -13.31 -6.29 3.69
N ALA A 66 -12.54 -5.45 3.01
CA ALA A 66 -11.20 -5.07 3.45
C ALA A 66 -11.26 -4.33 4.79
N LYS A 67 -10.62 -4.90 5.81
CA LYS A 67 -10.57 -4.37 7.17
C LYS A 67 -9.15 -4.37 7.71
N GLN A 68 -8.88 -3.40 8.58
CA GLN A 68 -7.68 -3.35 9.39
C GLN A 68 -8.05 -3.61 10.85
N TYR A 69 -7.39 -4.60 11.45
CA TYR A 69 -7.49 -4.89 12.87
C TYR A 69 -6.20 -4.48 13.57
N MET A 70 -6.30 -3.94 14.78
CA MET A 70 -5.16 -3.54 15.59
C MET A 70 -5.10 -4.36 16.88
N CYS A 71 -3.98 -5.05 17.06
CA CYS A 71 -3.65 -5.88 18.21
C CYS A 71 -2.65 -5.15 19.11
N GLN A 72 -2.94 -4.97 20.39
CA GLN A 72 -2.00 -4.38 21.33
C GLN A 72 -0.85 -5.36 21.62
N VAL A 73 0.40 -4.90 21.49
CA VAL A 73 1.62 -5.66 21.82
C VAL A 73 2.52 -4.96 22.84
N LYS A 74 2.05 -3.84 23.38
CA LYS A 74 2.74 -3.11 24.44
C LYS A 74 2.98 -3.99 25.66
N ASN A 75 4.15 -3.84 26.28
CA ASN A 75 4.56 -4.54 27.51
C ASN A 75 4.72 -6.07 27.40
N ILE A 76 4.79 -6.64 26.19
CA ILE A 76 5.13 -8.05 26.02
C ILE A 76 6.64 -8.27 26.29
N THR A 77 6.97 -9.33 27.03
CA THR A 77 8.36 -9.64 27.45
C THR A 77 9.23 -10.30 26.37
N PHE A 78 8.67 -10.57 25.19
CA PHE A 78 9.33 -11.22 24.06
C PHE A 78 9.01 -10.47 22.76
N LYS A 79 9.92 -10.53 21.78
CA LYS A 79 9.68 -9.97 20.44
C LYS A 79 8.56 -10.73 19.74
N PRO A 80 7.44 -10.09 19.37
CA PRO A 80 6.43 -10.70 18.52
C PRO A 80 7.04 -11.13 17.18
N ILE A 81 6.82 -12.36 16.73
CA ILE A 81 7.32 -12.86 15.44
C ILE A 81 6.16 -13.34 14.56
N HIS A 82 5.16 -13.99 15.17
CA HIS A 82 3.99 -14.44 14.46
C HIS A 82 2.73 -13.96 15.14
N ILE A 83 1.65 -13.84 14.37
CA ILE A 83 0.34 -13.47 14.87
C ILE A 83 -0.76 -14.25 14.16
N GLY A 84 -1.77 -14.64 14.91
CA GLY A 84 -3.03 -15.19 14.42
C GLY A 84 -4.19 -14.31 14.86
N LEU A 85 -5.26 -14.31 14.08
CA LEU A 85 -6.54 -13.71 14.43
C LEU A 85 -7.53 -14.87 14.56
N VAL A 86 -8.11 -15.04 15.75
CA VAL A 86 -9.05 -16.13 16.04
C VAL A 86 -10.31 -15.58 16.68
N GLU A 87 -11.40 -16.32 16.59
CA GLU A 87 -12.64 -15.95 17.29
C GLU A 87 -12.45 -15.97 18.82
N ASN A 88 -13.23 -15.14 19.52
CA ASN A 88 -13.25 -15.08 20.97
C ASN A 88 -13.68 -16.43 21.55
N GLY A 89 -12.94 -16.91 22.54
CA GLY A 89 -13.16 -18.23 23.14
C GLY A 89 -12.46 -19.38 22.40
N VAL A 90 -11.95 -19.18 21.19
CA VAL A 90 -11.12 -20.18 20.50
C VAL A 90 -9.71 -20.20 21.09
N SER A 91 -9.14 -21.40 21.19
CA SER A 91 -7.77 -21.57 21.69
C SER A 91 -6.74 -21.04 20.67
N CYS A 92 -5.72 -20.34 21.16
CA CYS A 92 -4.56 -19.99 20.37
C CYS A 92 -3.70 -21.25 20.15
N ASP A 93 -3.90 -21.91 19.02
CA ASP A 93 -3.06 -23.03 18.61
C ASP A 93 -1.89 -22.52 17.76
N PRO A 94 -0.62 -22.68 18.21
CA PRO A 94 0.54 -22.28 17.44
C PRO A 94 0.71 -23.08 16.14
N CYS A 95 0.02 -24.20 15.94
CA CYS A 95 0.05 -25.00 14.73
C CYS A 95 -0.96 -24.53 13.66
N VAL A 96 -1.89 -23.64 14.01
CA VAL A 96 -2.89 -23.06 13.09
C VAL A 96 -2.28 -21.89 12.30
N THR A 97 -2.96 -21.46 11.24
CA THR A 97 -2.58 -20.37 10.33
C THR A 97 -2.18 -19.09 11.08
N VAL A 98 -0.87 -18.89 11.23
CA VAL A 98 -0.25 -17.68 11.76
C VAL A 98 0.55 -16.99 10.66
N THR A 99 0.54 -15.67 10.68
CA THR A 99 1.29 -14.82 9.75
C THR A 99 2.52 -14.25 10.44
N THR A 100 3.64 -14.15 9.73
CA THR A 100 4.83 -13.47 10.22
C THR A 100 4.59 -11.97 10.31
N ILE A 101 4.96 -11.38 11.44
CA ILE A 101 4.88 -9.93 11.64
C ILE A 101 6.03 -9.26 10.89
N ILE A 102 5.67 -8.34 9.99
CA ILE A 102 6.62 -7.48 9.30
C ILE A 102 6.91 -6.29 10.20
N TYR A 103 8.19 -5.94 10.34
CA TYR A 103 8.65 -4.75 11.06
C TYR A 103 9.13 -3.72 10.04
N PRO A 104 8.34 -2.67 9.77
CA PRO A 104 8.71 -1.61 8.83
C PRO A 104 9.99 -0.90 9.22
N LEU A 105 10.72 -0.44 8.20
CA LEU A 105 11.85 0.46 8.39
C LEU A 105 11.36 1.87 8.72
N VAL A 106 12.08 2.55 9.60
CA VAL A 106 11.99 4.01 9.75
C VAL A 106 13.06 4.62 8.86
N VAL A 107 12.64 5.35 7.83
CA VAL A 107 13.54 5.99 6.87
C VAL A 107 13.33 7.48 7.00
N GLU A 108 14.23 8.13 7.74
CA GLU A 108 14.23 9.59 7.86
C GLU A 108 14.33 10.20 6.47
N HIS A 109 13.45 11.16 6.17
CA HIS A 109 13.36 11.76 4.84
C HIS A 109 13.06 10.80 3.69
N GLY A 110 12.57 9.60 4.01
CA GLY A 110 12.23 8.57 3.05
C GLY A 110 11.03 8.96 2.19
N ALA A 111 11.12 8.67 0.89
CA ALA A 111 10.03 8.72 -0.06
C ALA A 111 9.72 7.29 -0.56
N GLY A 112 8.52 6.81 -0.26
CA GLY A 112 8.01 5.52 -0.70
C GLY A 112 6.93 5.66 -1.77
N ILE A 113 6.79 4.64 -2.62
CA ILE A 113 5.64 4.51 -3.53
C ILE A 113 4.90 3.21 -3.20
N CYS A 114 3.57 3.29 -3.12
CA CYS A 114 2.70 2.12 -3.20
C CYS A 114 2.20 1.96 -4.63
N ALA A 115 2.60 0.87 -5.27
CA ALA A 115 2.12 0.47 -6.60
C ALA A 115 0.94 -0.50 -6.55
N LYS A 116 0.30 -0.62 -5.36
CA LYS A 116 -0.83 -1.50 -5.07
C LYS A 116 -0.56 -2.96 -5.44
N ILE A 117 -1.15 -3.44 -6.54
CA ILE A 117 -1.14 -4.84 -6.96
C ILE A 117 -0.58 -4.95 -8.37
N ALA A 118 0.38 -5.84 -8.56
CA ALA A 118 0.85 -6.24 -9.88
C ALA A 118 0.20 -7.57 -10.27
N PHE A 119 -0.50 -7.56 -11.40
CA PHE A 119 -1.18 -8.72 -11.96
C PHE A 119 -1.12 -8.72 -13.49
N ASP A 120 -1.35 -9.88 -14.11
CA ASP A 120 -1.50 -10.08 -15.55
C ASP A 120 -0.34 -9.57 -16.41
N TYR A 121 -0.64 -8.87 -17.51
CA TYR A 121 0.34 -8.39 -18.44
C TYR A 121 0.77 -6.97 -18.08
N LEU A 122 2.07 -6.81 -17.80
CA LEU A 122 2.72 -5.50 -17.76
C LEU A 122 3.79 -5.44 -18.85
N ASN A 123 3.80 -4.34 -19.60
CA ASN A 123 4.82 -4.10 -20.60
C ASN A 123 6.18 -3.85 -19.89
N HIS A 124 7.14 -4.74 -20.12
CA HIS A 124 8.44 -4.70 -19.45
C HIS A 124 9.24 -3.44 -19.77
N THR A 125 9.16 -2.89 -20.98
CA THR A 125 9.82 -1.63 -21.36
C THR A 125 9.23 -0.46 -20.58
N ASN A 126 7.90 -0.40 -20.48
CA ASN A 126 7.21 0.64 -19.71
C ASN A 126 7.59 0.55 -18.23
N LEU A 127 7.70 -0.66 -17.68
CA LEU A 127 8.14 -0.86 -16.31
C LEU A 127 9.57 -0.38 -16.08
N ILE A 128 10.49 -0.66 -17.01
CA ILE A 128 11.87 -0.17 -16.92
C ILE A 128 11.88 1.36 -16.85
N GLU A 129 11.18 2.01 -17.78
CA GLU A 129 11.07 3.47 -17.80
C GLU A 129 10.45 4.02 -16.52
N TRP A 130 9.38 3.39 -16.04
CA TRP A 130 8.69 3.78 -14.81
C TRP A 130 9.62 3.70 -13.60
N PHE A 131 10.36 2.60 -13.43
CA PHE A 131 11.29 2.44 -12.31
C PHE A 131 12.48 3.40 -12.40
N GLU A 132 13.07 3.58 -13.58
CA GLU A 132 14.16 4.55 -13.76
C GLU A 132 13.68 5.98 -13.46
N TYR A 133 12.43 6.32 -13.81
CA TYR A 133 11.83 7.60 -13.40
C TYR A 133 11.75 7.74 -11.88
N GLN A 134 11.32 6.70 -11.15
CA GLN A 134 11.27 6.74 -9.69
C GLN A 134 12.67 6.92 -9.08
N ILE A 135 13.71 6.31 -9.68
CA ILE A 135 15.11 6.52 -9.28
C ILE A 135 15.51 7.98 -9.46
N MET A 136 15.20 8.60 -10.61
CA MET A 136 15.49 10.01 -10.86
C MET A 136 14.81 10.92 -9.84
N MET A 137 13.60 10.56 -9.42
CA MET A 137 12.82 11.30 -8.41
C MET A 137 13.23 11.02 -6.96
N GLU A 138 14.36 10.32 -6.76
CA GLU A 138 14.96 9.95 -5.48
C GLU A 138 14.02 9.15 -4.55
N VAL A 139 13.16 8.30 -5.14
CA VAL A 139 12.32 7.34 -4.40
C VAL A 139 13.22 6.26 -3.77
N ASP A 140 13.04 5.99 -2.48
CA ASP A 140 13.84 4.99 -1.75
C ASP A 140 13.32 3.58 -1.97
N THR A 141 11.99 3.44 -2.01
CA THR A 141 11.38 2.14 -2.26
C THR A 141 10.04 2.23 -2.97
N VAL A 142 9.75 1.23 -3.79
CA VAL A 142 8.45 0.94 -4.35
C VAL A 142 7.96 -0.34 -3.68
N VAL A 143 6.76 -0.32 -3.11
CA VAL A 143 6.11 -1.49 -2.52
C VAL A 143 4.99 -1.93 -3.43
N VAL A 144 4.98 -3.22 -3.74
CA VAL A 144 3.94 -3.85 -4.56
C VAL A 144 3.52 -5.17 -3.96
N MET A 145 2.22 -5.47 -4.00
CA MET A 145 1.72 -6.81 -3.77
C MET A 145 1.67 -7.57 -5.09
N LEU A 146 2.44 -8.65 -5.21
CA LEU A 146 2.54 -9.42 -6.45
C LEU A 146 1.52 -10.57 -6.43
N HIS A 147 0.61 -10.57 -7.40
CA HIS A 147 -0.32 -11.67 -7.65
C HIS A 147 0.25 -12.64 -8.69
N TYR A 148 0.32 -12.25 -9.97
CA TYR A 148 1.01 -12.98 -11.04
C TYR A 148 1.46 -12.02 -12.14
N LEU A 149 2.49 -12.34 -12.90
CA LEU A 149 2.95 -11.50 -14.02
C LEU A 149 3.46 -12.35 -15.17
N ASN A 150 3.46 -11.78 -16.38
CA ASN A 150 4.22 -12.32 -17.51
C ASN A 150 5.73 -12.36 -17.21
N ASP A 151 6.44 -13.34 -17.79
CA ASP A 151 7.85 -13.63 -17.49
C ASP A 151 8.78 -12.41 -17.62
N GLU A 152 8.59 -11.60 -18.66
CA GLU A 152 9.43 -10.42 -18.90
C GLU A 152 9.24 -9.34 -17.82
N ALA A 153 7.99 -9.08 -17.39
CA ALA A 153 7.72 -8.14 -16.30
C ALA A 153 8.30 -8.66 -14.97
N LEU A 154 8.21 -9.97 -14.72
CA LEU A 154 8.80 -10.59 -13.53
C LEU A 154 10.32 -10.44 -13.50
N LYS A 155 11.02 -10.56 -14.64
CA LYS A 155 12.47 -10.30 -14.72
C LYS A 155 12.82 -8.86 -14.34
N VAL A 156 12.03 -7.89 -14.79
CA VAL A 156 12.19 -6.47 -14.42
C VAL A 156 12.01 -6.29 -12.91
N PHE A 157 10.96 -6.86 -12.32
CA PHE A 157 10.72 -6.82 -10.88
C PHE A 157 11.88 -7.41 -10.09
N GLN A 158 12.38 -8.58 -10.48
CA GLN A 158 13.53 -9.22 -9.84
C GLN A 158 14.80 -8.36 -9.93
N TYR A 159 15.02 -7.67 -11.05
CA TYR A 159 16.14 -6.75 -11.20
C TYR A 159 16.06 -5.58 -10.20
N TYR A 160 14.94 -4.88 -10.15
CA TYR A 160 14.78 -3.73 -9.23
C TYR A 160 14.67 -4.14 -7.76
N GLN A 161 14.21 -5.36 -7.48
CA GLN A 161 14.27 -5.93 -6.14
C GLN A 161 15.72 -6.16 -5.70
N ARG A 162 16.56 -6.75 -6.56
CA ARG A 162 18.00 -6.92 -6.27
C ARG A 162 18.74 -5.59 -6.15
N LYS A 163 18.30 -4.56 -6.87
CA LYS A 163 18.83 -3.19 -6.75
C LYS A 163 18.42 -2.48 -5.44
N GLY A 164 17.48 -3.06 -4.68
CA GLY A 164 16.98 -2.49 -3.43
C GLY A 164 15.86 -1.46 -3.58
N LEU A 165 15.39 -1.19 -4.81
CA LEU A 165 14.29 -0.25 -5.04
C LEU A 165 12.93 -0.90 -4.81
N LEU A 166 12.73 -2.14 -5.28
CA LEU A 166 11.41 -2.79 -5.24
C LEU A 166 11.29 -3.76 -4.06
N THR A 167 10.30 -3.53 -3.20
CA THR A 167 9.83 -4.48 -2.20
C THR A 167 8.60 -5.20 -2.73
N ILE A 168 8.69 -6.52 -2.86
CA ILE A 168 7.59 -7.38 -3.29
C ILE A 168 6.99 -8.06 -2.05
N LEU A 169 5.71 -7.84 -1.83
CA LEU A 169 4.90 -8.55 -0.84
C LEU A 169 4.03 -9.59 -1.55
N PRO A 170 3.85 -10.79 -0.97
CA PRO A 170 3.04 -11.82 -1.61
C PRO A 170 1.56 -11.44 -1.60
N TYR A 171 0.88 -11.65 -2.73
CA TYR A 171 -0.57 -11.63 -2.83
C TYR A 171 -1.05 -13.04 -3.24
N PRO A 172 -2.05 -13.64 -2.56
CA PRO A 172 -2.43 -15.02 -2.82
C PRO A 172 -3.00 -15.19 -4.24
N LEU A 173 -2.60 -16.27 -4.93
CA LEU A 173 -3.14 -16.63 -6.25
C LEU A 173 -4.64 -16.99 -6.21
N LYS A 174 -5.11 -17.49 -5.07
CA LYS A 174 -6.52 -17.81 -4.84
C LYS A 174 -7.03 -16.99 -3.69
N LEU A 175 -7.98 -16.10 -3.97
CA LEU A 175 -8.64 -15.30 -2.96
C LEU A 175 -9.72 -16.12 -2.24
N PRO A 176 -9.94 -15.89 -0.93
CA PRO A 176 -11.04 -16.50 -0.21
C PRO A 176 -12.40 -15.97 -0.71
N GLY A 177 -13.49 -16.72 -0.52
CA GLY A 177 -14.83 -16.35 -0.99
C GLY A 177 -15.23 -17.07 -2.29
N LYS A 178 -16.19 -16.52 -3.04
CA LYS A 178 -16.66 -17.10 -4.32
C LYS A 178 -15.55 -17.24 -5.38
N THR A 179 -15.80 -18.10 -6.37
CA THR A 179 -14.84 -18.50 -7.42
C THR A 179 -14.69 -17.50 -8.57
N ASP A 180 -15.57 -16.51 -8.67
CA ASP A 180 -15.57 -15.44 -9.68
C ASP A 180 -14.70 -14.23 -9.27
N ARG A 181 -13.71 -14.47 -8.42
CA ARG A 181 -12.81 -13.45 -7.87
C ARG A 181 -11.43 -13.53 -8.49
N GLY A 182 -10.76 -12.38 -8.55
CA GLY A 182 -9.39 -12.27 -9.02
C GLY A 182 -9.20 -11.10 -9.96
N PHE A 183 -7.97 -10.96 -10.43
CA PHE A 183 -7.54 -9.85 -11.27
C PHE A 183 -7.53 -10.22 -12.76
N GLU A 184 -8.27 -11.25 -13.14
CA GLU A 184 -8.48 -11.60 -14.55
C GLU A 184 -9.40 -10.56 -15.21
N SER A 185 -9.21 -10.33 -16.51
CA SER A 185 -9.94 -9.31 -17.28
C SER A 185 -11.47 -9.44 -17.20
N THR A 186 -11.98 -10.65 -16.98
CA THR A 186 -13.41 -10.94 -16.83
C THR A 186 -13.95 -10.76 -15.41
N SER A 187 -13.09 -10.72 -14.38
CA SER A 187 -13.48 -10.62 -12.96
C SER A 187 -13.15 -9.29 -12.29
N TRP A 188 -12.30 -8.48 -12.92
CA TRP A 188 -11.82 -7.22 -12.37
C TRP A 188 -12.91 -6.16 -12.10
N GLN A 189 -14.07 -6.27 -12.76
CA GLN A 189 -15.17 -5.29 -12.65
C GLN A 189 -16.25 -5.68 -11.63
N PHE A 190 -16.06 -6.76 -10.85
CA PHE A 190 -17.03 -7.18 -9.84
C PHE A 190 -16.91 -6.38 -8.55
N GLU A 191 -18.01 -6.29 -7.79
CA GLU A 191 -18.11 -5.48 -6.57
C GLU A 191 -17.01 -5.73 -5.51
N GLN A 192 -16.41 -6.92 -5.55
CA GLN A 192 -15.38 -7.35 -4.62
C GLN A 192 -13.97 -6.84 -4.99
N SER A 193 -13.72 -6.44 -6.25
CA SER A 193 -12.38 -6.05 -6.71
C SER A 193 -11.84 -4.80 -6.00
N ASP A 194 -12.70 -3.82 -5.70
CA ASP A 194 -12.30 -2.62 -4.95
C ASP A 194 -11.78 -2.97 -3.55
N HIS A 195 -12.40 -3.95 -2.87
CA HIS A 195 -11.91 -4.43 -1.57
C HIS A 195 -10.60 -5.22 -1.72
N ASP A 196 -10.46 -5.93 -2.83
CA ASP A 196 -9.28 -6.75 -3.13
C ASP A 196 -8.06 -5.88 -3.48
N GLU A 197 -8.29 -4.74 -4.14
CA GLU A 197 -7.31 -3.66 -4.30
C GLU A 197 -6.99 -2.96 -3.00
N GLN A 198 -8.03 -2.58 -2.24
CA GLN A 198 -7.86 -1.78 -1.03
C GLN A 198 -6.99 -2.49 0.00
N ILE A 199 -7.02 -3.83 0.06
CA ILE A 199 -6.14 -4.57 0.97
C ILE A 199 -4.66 -4.32 0.66
N ALA A 200 -4.30 -4.10 -0.60
CA ALA A 200 -2.94 -3.76 -0.98
C ALA A 200 -2.56 -2.34 -0.63
N VAL A 201 -3.51 -1.39 -0.75
CA VAL A 201 -3.31 -0.02 -0.26
C VAL A 201 -3.07 -0.01 1.25
N TYR A 202 -3.90 -0.72 2.03
CA TYR A 202 -3.69 -0.87 3.48
C TYR A 202 -2.34 -1.50 3.80
N THR A 203 -1.96 -2.53 3.05
CA THR A 203 -0.66 -3.20 3.23
C THR A 203 0.50 -2.24 3.01
N CYS A 204 0.49 -1.51 1.90
CA CYS A 204 1.49 -0.49 1.62
C CYS A 204 1.52 0.59 2.71
N GLN A 205 0.35 1.08 3.14
CA GLN A 205 0.22 2.15 4.13
C GLN A 205 0.94 1.74 5.43
N GLU A 206 0.68 0.53 5.93
CA GLU A 206 1.36 0.06 7.15
C GLU A 206 2.85 -0.22 6.90
N PHE A 207 3.23 -0.75 5.73
CA PHE A 207 4.62 -1.04 5.41
C PHE A 207 5.46 0.23 5.29
N LEU A 208 4.88 1.31 4.76
CA LEU A 208 5.55 2.58 4.50
C LEU A 208 5.33 3.61 5.62
N GLN A 209 4.71 3.23 6.74
CA GLN A 209 4.36 4.19 7.80
C GLN A 209 5.59 4.88 8.43
N GLY A 210 6.79 4.29 8.30
CA GLY A 210 8.06 4.85 8.78
C GLY A 210 8.73 5.84 7.82
N TYR A 211 8.13 6.11 6.66
CA TYR A 211 8.61 7.07 5.65
C TYR A 211 7.99 8.45 5.89
N GLU A 212 8.64 9.51 5.39
CA GLU A 212 8.11 10.88 5.49
C GLU A 212 7.10 11.21 4.40
N LEU A 213 7.29 10.63 3.21
CA LEU A 213 6.42 10.83 2.06
C LEU A 213 6.06 9.49 1.46
N VAL A 214 4.78 9.31 1.15
CA VAL A 214 4.30 8.15 0.41
C VAL A 214 3.37 8.60 -0.70
N ALA A 215 3.59 8.09 -1.92
CA ALA A 215 2.67 8.28 -3.03
C ALA A 215 1.95 6.96 -3.36
N ILE A 216 0.70 7.04 -3.83
CA ILE A 216 0.02 5.89 -4.45
C ILE A 216 -0.05 6.15 -5.95
N ILE A 217 0.66 5.33 -6.72
CA ILE A 217 0.86 5.54 -8.14
C ILE A 217 0.85 4.16 -8.81
N ASP A 218 0.03 3.99 -9.85
CA ASP A 218 -0.01 2.77 -10.65
C ASP A 218 1.13 2.75 -11.69
N PHE A 219 1.46 1.58 -12.25
CA PHE A 219 2.60 1.43 -13.17
C PHE A 219 2.45 2.16 -14.52
N ASP A 220 1.24 2.63 -14.84
CA ASP A 220 0.92 3.45 -16.01
C ASP A 220 0.84 4.95 -15.70
N GLU A 221 1.20 5.36 -14.48
CA GLU A 221 1.08 6.73 -14.00
C GLU A 221 2.42 7.32 -13.55
N TYR A 222 2.58 8.62 -13.78
CA TYR A 222 3.77 9.38 -13.39
C TYR A 222 3.34 10.67 -12.70
N ILE A 223 3.93 10.99 -11.54
CA ILE A 223 3.83 12.34 -10.98
C ILE A 223 4.99 13.15 -11.57
N VAL A 224 4.71 13.82 -12.68
CA VAL A 224 5.70 14.62 -13.40
C VAL A 224 5.82 16.01 -12.79
N GLN A 225 7.06 16.45 -12.59
CA GLN A 225 7.40 17.79 -12.14
C GLN A 225 8.66 18.26 -12.88
N ASP A 226 8.71 19.54 -13.25
CA ASP A 226 9.79 20.14 -14.04
C ASP A 226 10.61 21.18 -13.25
N THR A 227 10.12 21.56 -12.07
CA THR A 227 10.65 22.68 -11.28
C THR A 227 11.67 22.22 -10.25
N PHE A 228 11.48 21.04 -9.67
CA PHE A 228 12.32 20.47 -8.62
C PHE A 228 13.19 19.34 -9.16
N LYS A 229 14.21 18.98 -8.38
CA LYS A 229 15.07 17.86 -8.73
C LYS A 229 14.44 16.50 -8.37
N SER A 230 13.71 16.44 -7.27
CA SER A 230 13.18 15.20 -6.70
C SER A 230 11.94 15.43 -5.85
N TYR A 231 11.18 14.37 -5.54
CA TYR A 231 10.01 14.47 -4.66
C TYR A 231 10.38 14.91 -3.24
N LYS A 232 11.51 14.44 -2.73
CA LYS A 232 12.05 14.84 -1.43
C LYS A 232 12.38 16.32 -1.39
N THR A 233 13.02 16.83 -2.46
CA THR A 233 13.34 18.26 -2.58
C THR A 233 12.06 19.09 -2.56
N MET A 234 11.11 18.76 -3.45
CA MET A 234 9.80 19.42 -3.52
C MET A 234 9.10 19.47 -2.15
N LEU A 235 9.05 18.33 -1.45
CA LEU A 235 8.39 18.26 -0.14
C LEU A 235 9.07 19.17 0.89
N LYS A 236 10.41 19.09 0.99
CA LYS A 236 11.16 19.75 2.07
C LYS A 236 11.37 21.24 1.85
N THR A 237 11.64 21.66 0.62
CA THR A 237 12.04 23.05 0.36
C THR A 237 10.85 23.95 0.12
N GLU A 238 9.74 23.41 -0.40
CA GLU A 238 8.56 24.21 -0.75
C GLU A 238 7.33 23.80 0.05
N LEU A 239 6.88 22.55 -0.11
CA LEU A 239 5.53 22.18 0.31
C LEU A 239 5.37 22.19 1.84
N LEU A 240 6.28 21.59 2.59
CA LEU A 240 6.20 21.58 4.06
C LEU A 240 6.42 22.95 4.71
N PRO A 241 7.39 23.78 4.26
CA PRO A 241 7.50 25.15 4.75
C PRO A 241 6.25 25.99 4.53
N LEU A 242 5.59 25.87 3.37
CA LEU A 242 4.36 26.60 3.05
C LEU A 242 3.13 26.03 3.76
N TYR A 243 3.09 24.71 3.94
CA TYR A 243 1.96 23.98 4.49
C TYR A 243 2.41 23.07 5.65
N PRO A 244 2.82 23.63 6.80
CA PRO A 244 3.40 22.86 7.90
C PRO A 244 2.44 21.85 8.53
N GLN A 245 1.13 22.07 8.38
CA GLN A 245 0.06 21.16 8.84
C GLN A 245 -0.48 20.23 7.73
N ALA A 246 0.19 20.14 6.59
CA ALA A 246 -0.20 19.19 5.55
C ALA A 246 -0.11 17.75 6.05
N ALA A 247 -1.15 16.97 5.83
CA ALA A 247 -1.13 15.52 5.86
C ALA A 247 -0.94 14.93 4.47
N ALA A 248 -1.38 15.64 3.43
CA ALA A 248 -1.28 15.20 2.05
C ALA A 248 -1.36 16.35 1.06
N PHE A 249 -0.83 16.09 -0.12
CA PHE A 249 -0.90 16.92 -1.32
C PHE A 249 -1.55 16.09 -2.43
N THR A 250 -2.61 16.65 -3.01
CA THR A 250 -3.41 16.03 -4.05
C THR A 250 -3.08 16.70 -5.37
N PHE A 251 -2.65 15.93 -6.35
CA PHE A 251 -2.23 16.41 -7.65
C PHE A 251 -3.29 16.09 -8.70
N ASN A 252 -3.63 17.08 -9.52
CA ASN A 252 -4.46 16.90 -10.70
C ASN A 252 -3.77 15.97 -11.70
N VAL A 253 -4.47 14.95 -12.20
CA VAL A 253 -3.94 14.02 -13.20
C VAL A 253 -4.33 14.49 -14.60
N SER A 254 -3.33 14.82 -15.40
CA SER A 254 -3.46 14.91 -16.86
C SER A 254 -3.23 13.53 -17.47
N PHE A 255 -4.18 13.02 -18.24
CA PHE A 255 -3.99 11.76 -18.97
C PHE A 255 -3.13 11.98 -20.21
N PHE A 256 -2.12 11.14 -20.34
CA PHE A 256 -1.29 11.02 -21.54
C PHE A 256 -1.99 10.20 -22.65
N ILE A 257 -3.02 9.41 -22.30
CA ILE A 257 -3.54 8.34 -23.16
C ILE A 257 -5.03 8.55 -23.47
N THR A 258 -5.37 9.56 -24.26
CA THR A 258 -6.65 9.51 -25.00
C THR A 258 -6.55 9.94 -26.46
N ASP A 259 -5.41 10.46 -26.92
CA ASP A 259 -5.17 10.77 -28.34
C ASP A 259 -4.19 9.74 -28.92
N TRP A 260 -4.72 8.78 -29.68
CA TRP A 260 -4.06 7.56 -30.15
C TRP A 260 -3.12 7.82 -31.35
N GLY A 261 -2.16 8.72 -31.19
CA GLY A 261 -1.10 8.95 -32.17
C GLY A 261 0.23 9.19 -31.49
N VAL A 262 1.24 8.41 -31.88
CA VAL A 262 2.65 8.70 -31.58
C VAL A 262 2.92 10.14 -32.03
N SER A 263 3.15 11.02 -31.06
CA SER A 263 3.35 12.45 -31.29
C SER A 263 4.82 12.84 -31.45
N GLY A 264 5.74 11.89 -31.22
CA GLY A 264 7.18 12.06 -31.38
C GLY A 264 7.89 10.78 -31.82
N LEU A 265 9.06 10.89 -32.45
CA LEU A 265 9.88 9.75 -32.92
C LEU A 265 10.86 9.22 -31.86
N GLU A 266 10.75 9.72 -30.63
CA GLU A 266 11.70 9.47 -29.56
C GLU A 266 11.59 8.03 -29.01
N PRO A 267 12.66 7.44 -28.46
CA PRO A 267 12.66 6.06 -28.01
C PRO A 267 11.94 5.83 -26.67
N LEU A 268 11.77 6.86 -25.82
CA LEU A 268 11.11 6.72 -24.51
C LEU A 268 9.59 6.86 -24.66
N LEU A 269 8.82 6.00 -23.99
CA LEU A 269 7.36 5.99 -24.07
C LEU A 269 6.78 7.34 -23.65
N THR A 270 7.24 7.90 -22.52
CA THR A 270 6.76 9.21 -22.03
C THR A 270 7.05 10.35 -23.01
N SER A 271 8.07 10.21 -23.86
CA SER A 271 8.43 11.18 -24.90
C SER A 271 7.70 10.96 -26.24
N GLN A 272 7.11 9.78 -26.46
CA GLN A 272 6.30 9.49 -27.65
C GLN A 272 4.89 10.11 -27.57
N TYR A 273 4.38 10.34 -26.36
CA TYR A 273 3.01 10.82 -26.10
C TYR A 273 3.01 12.18 -25.38
N VAL A 274 3.48 13.23 -26.07
CA VAL A 274 3.60 14.60 -25.52
C VAL A 274 2.30 15.40 -25.57
N LYS A 275 1.29 14.95 -26.33
CA LYS A 275 -0.04 15.57 -26.35
C LYS A 275 -0.83 15.18 -25.10
N ARG A 276 -0.97 16.11 -24.16
CA ARG A 276 -1.68 15.91 -22.90
C ARG A 276 -3.15 16.30 -23.02
N THR A 277 -4.04 15.51 -22.45
CA THR A 277 -5.39 15.99 -22.20
C THR A 277 -5.45 16.94 -21.03
N ASN A 278 -6.48 17.78 -21.01
CA ASN A 278 -6.82 18.55 -19.83
C ASN A 278 -7.04 17.61 -18.65
N PRO A 279 -6.54 17.97 -17.46
CA PRO A 279 -6.74 17.16 -16.27
C PRO A 279 -8.23 16.98 -15.98
N ARG A 280 -8.60 15.78 -15.54
CA ARG A 280 -10.00 15.47 -15.18
C ARG A 280 -10.19 15.65 -13.68
N TYR A 281 -11.25 16.35 -13.29
CA TYR A 281 -11.56 16.64 -11.89
C TYR A 281 -11.91 15.39 -11.08
N GLU A 282 -12.26 14.28 -11.73
CA GLU A 282 -12.57 13.02 -11.03
C GLU A 282 -11.32 12.18 -10.70
N ARG A 283 -10.13 12.55 -11.16
CA ARG A 283 -8.93 11.72 -11.03
C ARG A 283 -7.75 12.50 -10.48
N TYR A 284 -7.45 12.22 -9.21
CA TYR A 284 -6.32 12.77 -8.48
C TYR A 284 -5.35 11.68 -8.07
N LYS A 285 -4.09 12.06 -7.87
CA LYS A 285 -3.09 11.25 -7.18
C LYS A 285 -2.62 11.96 -5.93
N ASN A 286 -2.35 11.20 -4.88
CA ASN A 286 -2.03 11.75 -3.59
C ASN A 286 -0.60 11.39 -3.22
N MET A 287 0.13 12.38 -2.70
CA MET A 287 1.28 12.15 -1.84
C MET A 287 0.88 12.50 -0.41
N TYR A 288 1.15 11.62 0.54
CA TYR A 288 0.76 11.79 1.93
C TYR A 288 1.92 11.55 2.89
N ILE A 289 1.76 12.08 4.09
CA ILE A 289 2.70 11.95 5.20
C ILE A 289 2.08 10.95 6.19
N PRO A 290 2.57 9.70 6.25
CA PRO A 290 1.90 8.64 6.99
C PRO A 290 1.57 8.98 8.44
N LYS A 291 2.48 9.66 9.13
CA LYS A 291 2.28 10.06 10.55
C LYS A 291 1.07 10.97 10.75
N ARG A 292 0.67 11.73 9.72
CA ARG A 292 -0.39 12.76 9.74
C ARG A 292 -1.69 12.29 9.07
N THR A 293 -1.70 11.08 8.54
CA THR A 293 -2.80 10.53 7.75
C THR A 293 -3.54 9.45 8.54
N GLN A 294 -4.86 9.50 8.52
CA GLN A 294 -5.72 8.53 9.21
C GLN A 294 -6.07 7.37 8.28
N TYR A 295 -6.48 7.69 7.06
CA TYR A 295 -6.99 6.72 6.10
C TYR A 295 -6.50 7.06 4.70
N VAL A 296 -6.27 6.02 3.91
CA VAL A 296 -5.85 6.11 2.52
C VAL A 296 -6.56 5.03 1.69
N ASN A 297 -7.07 5.43 0.53
CA ASN A 297 -7.42 4.53 -0.56
C ASN A 297 -6.71 4.97 -1.85
N THR A 298 -6.99 4.31 -2.97
CA THR A 298 -6.39 4.59 -4.27
C THR A 298 -6.47 6.07 -4.71
N HIS A 299 -7.55 6.77 -4.38
CA HIS A 299 -7.83 8.13 -4.89
C HIS A 299 -8.06 9.17 -3.78
N GLU A 300 -8.11 8.75 -2.53
CA GLU A 300 -8.49 9.58 -1.40
C GLU A 300 -7.52 9.39 -0.23
N VAL A 301 -7.25 10.50 0.44
CA VAL A 301 -6.52 10.55 1.70
C VAL A 301 -7.33 11.36 2.69
N GLN A 302 -7.47 10.84 3.91
CA GLN A 302 -8.08 11.54 5.02
C GLN A 302 -7.01 11.88 6.07
N ALA A 303 -6.90 13.17 6.39
CA ALA A 303 -5.99 13.66 7.40
C ALA A 303 -6.43 13.26 8.82
N LYS A 304 -5.47 13.04 9.72
CA LYS A 304 -5.76 12.98 11.17
C LYS A 304 -6.21 14.36 11.66
N SER A 305 -6.95 14.38 12.76
CA SER A 305 -7.34 15.63 13.43
C SER A 305 -6.12 16.53 13.68
N GLY A 306 -6.25 17.82 13.35
CA GLY A 306 -5.18 18.81 13.43
C GLY A 306 -4.33 18.97 12.16
N TYR A 307 -4.51 18.11 11.15
CA TYR A 307 -3.83 18.21 9.86
C TYR A 307 -4.82 18.40 8.69
N THR A 308 -4.30 18.84 7.54
CA THR A 308 -5.10 19.21 6.37
C THR A 308 -4.60 18.53 5.10
N ARG A 309 -5.52 18.15 4.21
CA ARG A 309 -5.19 17.75 2.83
C ARG A 309 -5.26 19.00 1.93
N TYR A 310 -4.22 19.23 1.14
CA TYR A 310 -4.13 20.32 0.17
C TYR A 310 -4.30 19.76 -1.25
N ILE A 311 -4.99 20.51 -2.11
CA ILE A 311 -5.23 20.21 -3.53
C ILE A 311 -4.60 21.33 -4.35
#